data_AF-A0A5B2VC95-F1
#
_entry.id   AF-A0A5B2VC95-F1
#
_cell.length_a   1.000
_cell.length_b   1.000
_cell.length_c   1.000
_cell.angle_alpha   90.00
_cell.angle_beta   90.00
_cell.angle_gamma   90.00
#
_symmetry.space_group_name_H-M   'P 1'
#
loop_
_entity.id
_entity.type
_entity.pdbx_description
1 polymer ?
#
loop_
_entity_poly.entity_id
_entity_poly.type
_entity_poly.pdbx_seq_one_letter_code
_entity_poly.pdbx_strand_id
1 'polypeptide(L)' 'MVDMTKEQIDDILDRVRTWPPERQADAAAVLLRMEEQDLAALDLTDEEIADLEEALREAEREEPVPDHEMKALFDRYRLP' A
#
# COMPACT_ATOMS: atom_id res chain seq x y z
N MET A 1 8.66 -14.38 -8.46
CA MET A 1 7.96 -14.45 -7.16
C MET A 1 7.59 -15.91 -6.97
N VAL A 2 7.92 -16.54 -5.83
CA VAL A 2 7.61 -17.95 -5.62
C VAL A 2 6.22 -18.02 -5.01
N ASP A 3 5.27 -18.56 -5.76
CA ASP A 3 3.90 -18.75 -5.27
C ASP A 3 3.91 -19.89 -4.24
N MET A 4 3.32 -19.64 -3.08
CA MET A 4 3.15 -20.67 -2.04
C MET A 4 2.03 -21.62 -2.44
N THR A 5 2.18 -22.90 -2.12
CA THR A 5 1.07 -23.85 -2.28
C THR A 5 0.02 -23.63 -1.19
N LYS A 6 -1.21 -24.09 -1.45
CA LYS A 6 -2.30 -24.07 -0.45
C LYS A 6 -1.90 -24.80 0.84
N GLU A 7 -1.24 -25.95 0.70
CA GLU A 7 -0.74 -26.73 1.85
C GLU A 7 0.26 -25.94 2.69
N GLN A 8 1.16 -25.19 2.06
CA GLN A 8 2.12 -24.34 2.78
C GLN A 8 1.44 -23.18 3.52
N ILE A 9 0.34 -22.65 2.97
CA ILE A 9 -0.48 -21.62 3.61
C ILE A 9 -1.22 -22.24 4.81
N ASP A 10 -1.83 -23.40 4.63
CA ASP A 10 -2.53 -24.11 5.71
C ASP A 10 -1.60 -24.43 6.89
N ASP A 11 -0.37 -24.88 6.61
CA ASP A 11 0.67 -25.11 7.62
C ASP A 11 1.02 -23.84 8.42
N ILE A 12 1.01 -22.67 7.78
CA ILE A 12 1.22 -21.39 8.46
C ILE A 12 0.03 -21.11 9.38
N LEU A 13 -1.20 -21.24 8.88
CA LEU A 13 -2.41 -20.97 9.64
C LEU A 13 -2.53 -21.90 10.86
N ASP A 14 -2.12 -23.16 10.72
CA ASP A 14 -2.04 -24.10 11.84
C ASP A 14 -1.06 -23.65 12.91
N ARG A 15 0.10 -23.11 12.54
CA ARG A 15 1.03 -22.53 13.53
C ARG A 15 0.45 -21.29 14.19
N VAL A 16 -0.21 -20.41 13.44
CA VAL A 16 -0.86 -19.20 13.99
C VAL A 16 -1.89 -19.57 15.07
N ARG A 17 -2.66 -20.65 14.89
CA ARG A 17 -3.63 -21.15 15.89
C ARG A 17 -3.00 -21.54 17.22
N THR A 18 -1.70 -21.79 17.27
CA THR A 18 -0.96 -22.12 18.50
C THR A 18 -0.37 -20.91 19.23
N TRP A 19 -0.45 -19.71 18.63
CA TRP A 19 0.07 -18.49 19.24
C TRP A 19 -0.76 -18.01 20.44
N PRO A 20 -0.22 -17.11 21.27
CA PRO A 20 -1.02 -16.40 22.27
C PRO A 20 -2.22 -15.65 21.65
N PRO A 21 -3.36 -15.55 22.34
CA PRO A 21 -4.59 -14.95 21.79
C PRO A 21 -4.41 -13.55 21.22
N GLU A 22 -3.63 -12.70 21.88
CA GLU A 22 -3.34 -11.34 21.43
C GLU A 22 -2.68 -11.33 20.04
N ARG A 23 -1.79 -12.29 19.79
CA ARG A 23 -1.06 -12.38 18.53
C ARG A 23 -1.87 -13.06 17.43
N GLN A 24 -2.83 -13.90 17.79
CA GLN A 24 -3.85 -14.40 16.86
C GLN A 24 -4.76 -13.27 16.38
N ALA A 25 -5.17 -12.38 17.30
CA ALA A 25 -5.99 -11.21 16.96
C ALA A 25 -5.23 -10.26 16.00
N ASP A 26 -3.94 -10.03 16.24
CA ASP A 26 -3.10 -9.24 15.33
C ASP A 26 -3.03 -9.87 13.92
N ALA A 27 -2.82 -11.19 13.84
CA ALA A 27 -2.76 -11.91 12.57
C ALA A 27 -4.08 -11.82 11.80
N ALA A 28 -5.21 -12.02 12.49
CA ALA A 28 -6.54 -11.90 11.90
C ALA A 28 -6.80 -10.47 11.39
N ALA A 29 -6.41 -9.45 12.16
CA ALA A 29 -6.59 -8.06 11.75
C ALA A 29 -5.79 -7.71 10.48
N VAL A 30 -4.60 -8.28 10.28
CA VAL A 30 -3.84 -8.08 9.04
C VAL A 30 -4.52 -8.74 7.86
N LEU A 31 -4.94 -10.01 7.99
CA LEU A 31 -5.60 -10.74 6.90
C LEU A 31 -6.90 -10.05 6.47
N LEU A 32 -7.71 -9.61 7.43
CA LEU A 32 -8.95 -8.87 7.15
C LEU A 32 -8.68 -7.55 6.42
N ARG A 33 -7.63 -6.81 6.80
CA ARG A 33 -7.26 -5.59 6.06
C ARG A 33 -6.81 -5.87 4.62
N MET A 34 -6.12 -6.99 4.39
CA MET A 34 -5.75 -7.39 3.03
C MET A 34 -6.98 -7.71 2.20
N GLU A 35 -7.96 -8.43 2.77
CA GLU A 35 -9.25 -8.68 2.10
C GLU A 35 -10.02 -7.39 1.81
N GLU A 36 -10.03 -6.43 2.75
CA GLU A 36 -10.64 -5.12 2.53
C GLU A 36 -9.95 -4.33 1.42
N GLN A 37 -8.62 -4.41 1.30
CA GLN A 37 -7.84 -3.76 0.23
C GLN A 37 -8.12 -4.37 -1.14
N ASP A 38 -8.27 -5.69 -1.23
CA ASP A 38 -8.61 -6.35 -2.50
C ASP A 38 -10.05 -6.01 -2.96
N LEU A 39 -10.94 -5.70 -2.01
CA LEU A 39 -12.31 -5.26 -2.29
C LEU A 39 -12.43 -3.76 -2.55
N ALA A 40 -11.54 -2.97 -1.95
CA ALA A 40 -11.39 -1.56 -2.25
C ALA A 40 -10.56 -1.45 -3.52
N ALA A 41 -11.21 -1.53 -4.68
CA ALA A 41 -10.59 -1.19 -5.95
C ALA A 41 -9.96 0.21 -5.84
N LEU A 42 -8.66 0.25 -5.55
CA LEU A 42 -7.82 1.46 -5.64
C LEU A 42 -7.47 1.65 -7.12
N ASP A 43 -8.49 1.61 -7.97
CA ASP A 43 -8.34 2.00 -9.36
C ASP A 43 -8.30 3.51 -9.36
N LEU A 44 -7.15 4.05 -9.78
CA LEU A 44 -7.05 5.44 -10.15
C LEU A 44 -8.14 5.73 -11.17
N THR A 45 -8.85 6.81 -10.98
CA THR A 45 -9.75 7.33 -12.01
C THR A 45 -8.95 7.63 -13.29
N ASP A 46 -9.61 7.62 -14.44
CA ASP A 46 -8.95 7.97 -15.71
C ASP A 46 -8.25 9.35 -15.64
N GLU A 47 -8.81 10.27 -14.84
CA GLU A 47 -8.23 11.60 -14.58
C GLU A 47 -6.94 11.50 -13.75
N GLU A 48 -6.94 10.73 -12.66
CA GLU A 48 -5.73 10.52 -11.84
C GLU A 48 -4.64 9.75 -12.60
N ILE A 49 -5.02 8.85 -13.52
CA ILE A 49 -4.08 8.18 -14.43
C ILE A 49 -3.45 9.22 -15.37
N ALA A 50 -4.26 10.09 -15.98
CA ALA A 50 -3.77 11.11 -16.90
C ALA A 50 -2.82 12.10 -16.20
N ASP A 51 -3.12 12.49 -14.95
CA ASP A 51 -2.24 13.32 -14.13
C ASP A 51 -0.91 12.64 -13.85
N LEU A 52 -0.92 11.34 -13.52
CA LEU A 52 0.28 10.56 -13.27
C LEU A 52 1.14 10.43 -14.54
N GLU A 53 0.51 10.20 -15.70
CA GLU A 53 1.19 10.11 -17.00
C GLU A 53 1.82 11.44 -17.41
N GLU A 54 1.19 12.59 -17.10
CA GLU A 54 1.82 13.90 -17.31
C GLU A 54 3.00 14.10 -16.37
N ALA A 55 2.84 13.80 -15.08
CA ALA A 55 3.92 13.93 -14.10
C ALA A 55 5.17 13.10 -14.47
N LEU A 56 4.97 11.89 -15.02
CA LEU A 56 6.07 11.08 -15.55
C LEU A 56 6.77 11.74 -16.74
N ARG A 57 6.01 12.36 -17.66
CA ARG A 57 6.57 13.10 -18.80
C ARG A 57 7.31 14.36 -18.39
N GLU A 58 6.87 15.06 -17.34
CA GLU A 58 7.59 16.20 -16.75
C GLU A 58 8.89 15.77 -16.09
N ALA A 59 8.88 14.64 -15.37
CA ALA A 59 10.07 14.08 -14.74
C ALA A 59 11.12 13.63 -15.78
N GLU A 60 10.70 13.03 -16.89
CA GLU A 60 11.60 12.69 -18.02
C GLU A 60 12.23 13.93 -18.67
N ARG A 61 11.56 15.08 -18.61
CA ARG A 61 12.07 16.37 -19.11
C ARG A 61 12.99 17.07 -18.11
N GLU A 62 13.26 16.47 -16.94
CA GLU A 62 14.02 17.06 -15.84
C GLU A 62 13.52 18.45 -15.45
N GLU A 63 12.19 18.63 -15.35
CA GLU A 63 11.56 19.83 -14.81
C GLU A 63 11.13 19.62 -13.35
N PRO A 64 12.06 19.46 -12.37
CA PRO A 64 11.67 19.28 -10.99
C PRO A 64 11.11 20.59 -10.41
N VAL A 65 10.06 20.45 -9.60
CA VAL A 65 9.66 21.51 -8.68
C VAL A 65 10.82 21.78 -7.72
N PRO A 66 11.23 23.06 -7.51
CA PRO A 66 12.30 23.38 -6.59
C PRO A 66 12.04 22.88 -5.16
N ASP A 67 13.10 22.39 -4.49
CA ASP A 67 13.01 21.80 -3.14
C ASP A 67 12.29 22.67 -2.10
N HIS A 68 12.44 23.99 -2.19
CA HIS A 68 11.83 24.92 -1.26
C HIS A 68 10.30 25.02 -1.43
N GLU A 69 9.79 24.85 -2.65
CA GLU A 69 8.36 24.81 -2.94
C GLU A 69 7.76 23.49 -2.46
N MET A 70 8.44 22.37 -2.71
CA MET A 70 8.04 21.05 -2.18
C MET A 70 8.03 21.05 -0.65
N LYS A 71 9.05 21.63 -0.02
CA LYS A 71 9.10 21.77 1.45
C LYS A 71 7.92 22.60 1.98
N ALA A 72 7.58 23.71 1.34
CA ALA A 72 6.45 24.55 1.75
C ALA A 72 5.10 23.82 1.61
N LEU A 73 4.95 22.96 0.60
CA LEU A 73 3.79 22.11 0.42
C LEU A 73 3.67 21.07 1.55
N PHE A 74 4.76 20.35 1.85
CA PHE A 74 4.76 19.36 2.93
C PHE A 74 4.51 20.00 4.30
N ASP A 75 5.13 21.15 4.59
CA ASP A 75 4.91 21.87 5.85
C ASP A 75 3.44 22.29 6.03
N ARG A 76 2.71 22.54 4.94
CA ARG A 76 1.29 22.92 4.97
C ARG A 76 0.35 21.75 5.28
N TYR A 77 0.65 20.57 4.75
CA TYR A 77 -0.28 19.42 4.79
C TYR A 77 0.21 18.25 5.66
N ARG A 78 1.40 18.34 6.26
CA ARG A 78 1.89 17.35 7.22
C ARG A 78 0.91 17.26 8.39
N LEU A 79 0.29 16.10 8.58
CA LEU A 79 -0.47 15.78 9.78
C LEU A 79 0.48 15.73 10.99
N PRO A 80 0.02 16.17 12.18
CA PRO A 80 0.86 16.26 13.39
C PRO A 80 1.43 14.91 13.85
#